data_AF-A0A7J6G4W0-F1
#
_entry.id   AF-A0A7J6G4W0-F1
#
_cell.length_a   1.000
_cell.length_b   1.000
_cell.length_c   1.000
_cell.angle_alpha   90.00
_cell.angle_beta   90.00
_cell.angle_gamma   90.00
#
_symmetry.space_group_name_H-M   'P 1'
#
loop_
_entity.id
_entity.type
_entity.pdbx_description
1 polymer ?
#
loop_
_entity_poly.entity_id
_entity_poly.type
_entity_poly.pdbx_seq_one_letter_code
_entity_poly.pdbx_strand_id
1 'polypeptide(L)'
;TIIGISFVIGLVIYKWRRRHLSIYHSIEEFLQSQNNLVPIKYAYLDIKKISKEFNTKLGDGGFGTVYKGKLRSGNFVAIKMLDKSNTNWQDFINEVITIGRIHHVHVVRLVGFCLEDQKINDSLSDLEIFINISLGIARGIAYLHEGCDMQILHFDIKPHNIFLDENLIPKVSDFGLARLCPLERNTVSLTAMRGTTGYIAPELFYKNI
;
A
#
# COMPACT_ATOMS: atom_id res chain seq x y z
N THR A 1 -39.65 1.21 21.93
CA THR A 1 -38.36 1.91 22.07
C THR A 1 -37.15 1.00 21.83
N ILE A 2 -37.16 -0.28 22.23
CA ILE A 2 -36.01 -1.21 22.01
C ILE A 2 -35.92 -1.75 20.57
N ILE A 3 -37.03 -2.14 19.95
CA ILE A 3 -37.05 -2.73 18.60
C ILE A 3 -36.55 -1.74 17.53
N GLY A 4 -36.90 -0.47 17.67
CA GLY A 4 -36.41 0.60 16.77
C GLY A 4 -34.90 0.80 16.87
N ILE A 5 -34.33 0.67 18.07
CA ILE A 5 -32.87 0.80 18.29
C ILE A 5 -32.13 -0.38 17.65
N SER A 6 -32.62 -1.62 17.82
CA SER A 6 -32.01 -2.80 17.17
C SER A 6 -32.04 -2.71 15.64
N PHE A 7 -33.13 -2.19 15.07
CA PHE A 7 -33.23 -1.98 13.63
C PHE A 7 -32.25 -0.91 13.12
N VAL A 8 -32.12 0.21 13.83
CA VAL A 8 -31.15 1.26 13.48
C VAL A 8 -29.71 0.75 13.60
N ILE A 9 -29.38 -0.01 14.65
CA ILE A 9 -28.05 -0.64 14.80
C ILE A 9 -27.77 -1.60 13.64
N GLY A 10 -28.75 -2.43 13.27
CA GLY A 10 -28.64 -3.32 12.11
C GLY A 10 -28.40 -2.56 10.80
N LEU A 11 -29.10 -1.44 10.58
CA LEU A 11 -28.89 -0.57 9.41
C LEU A 11 -27.53 0.12 9.43
N VAL A 12 -27.04 0.54 10.60
CA VAL A 12 -25.71 1.13 10.76
C VAL A 12 -24.62 0.09 10.47
N ILE A 13 -24.74 -1.12 11.02
CA ILE A 13 -23.80 -2.24 10.74
C ILE A 13 -23.85 -2.62 9.27
N TYR A 14 -25.04 -2.67 8.65
CA TYR A 14 -25.20 -2.97 7.24
C TYR A 14 -24.57 -1.88 6.35
N LYS A 15 -24.85 -0.60 6.62
CA LYS A 15 -24.24 0.52 5.90
C LYS A 15 -22.72 0.56 6.11
N TRP A 16 -22.24 0.28 7.32
CA TRP A 16 -20.82 0.24 7.64
C TRP A 16 -20.12 -0.93 6.96
N ARG A 17 -20.68 -2.15 6.99
CA ARG A 17 -20.16 -3.31 6.24
C ARG A 17 -20.16 -3.08 4.74
N ARG A 18 -21.24 -2.51 4.18
CA ARG A 18 -21.33 -2.20 2.75
C ARG A 18 -20.32 -1.12 2.33
N ARG A 19 -20.13 -0.07 3.15
CA ARG A 19 -19.09 0.94 2.94
C ARG A 19 -17.69 0.35 3.07
N HIS A 20 -17.43 -0.50 4.06
CA HIS A 20 -16.15 -1.16 4.24
C HIS A 20 -15.82 -2.07 3.05
N LEU A 21 -16.77 -2.87 2.58
CA LEU A 21 -16.60 -3.72 1.39
C LEU A 21 -16.38 -2.88 0.13
N SER A 22 -17.10 -1.76 -0.03
CA SER A 22 -16.91 -0.80 -1.11
C SER A 22 -15.54 -0.13 -1.08
N ILE A 23 -15.01 0.17 0.10
CA ILE A 23 -13.66 0.73 0.29
C ILE A 23 -12.59 -0.31 -0.11
N TYR A 24 -12.76 -1.58 0.28
CA TYR A 24 -11.87 -2.65 -0.16
C TYR A 24 -11.93 -2.83 -1.67
N HIS A 25 -13.13 -2.81 -2.24
CA HIS A 25 -13.30 -2.89 -3.69
C HIS A 25 -12.67 -1.69 -4.40
N SER A 26 -12.81 -0.46 -3.88
CA SER A 26 -12.17 0.72 -4.46
C SER A 26 -10.66 0.76 -4.26
N ILE A 27 -10.14 0.19 -3.17
CA ILE A 27 -8.69 -0.01 -2.98
C ILE A 27 -8.19 -1.04 -3.96
N GLU A 28 -8.91 -2.14 -4.14
CA GLU A 28 -8.57 -3.15 -5.11
C GLU A 28 -8.65 -2.58 -6.53
N GLU A 29 -9.69 -1.83 -6.87
CA GLU A 29 -9.82 -1.07 -8.13
C GLU A 29 -8.75 0.02 -8.28
N PHE A 30 -8.31 0.68 -7.21
CA PHE A 30 -7.23 1.68 -7.25
C PHE A 30 -5.87 1.02 -7.45
N LEU A 31 -5.57 -0.03 -6.69
CA LEU A 31 -4.41 -0.91 -6.91
C LEU A 31 -4.47 -1.52 -8.31
N GLN A 32 -5.69 -1.82 -8.80
CA GLN A 32 -5.94 -2.32 -10.12
C GLN A 32 -5.89 -1.25 -11.22
N SER A 33 -6.15 0.01 -10.93
CA SER A 33 -5.94 1.13 -11.86
C SER A 33 -4.44 1.37 -12.08
N GLN A 34 -3.61 0.96 -11.11
CA GLN A 34 -2.16 0.87 -11.20
C GLN A 34 -1.67 -0.51 -11.73
N ASN A 35 -2.57 -1.40 -12.21
CA ASN A 35 -2.33 -2.84 -12.45
C ASN A 35 -1.21 -3.23 -13.42
N ASN A 36 -0.68 -2.32 -14.21
CA ASN A 36 0.43 -2.73 -15.07
C ASN A 36 1.74 -2.89 -14.28
N LEU A 37 1.79 -2.49 -13.00
CA LEU A 37 3.04 -2.29 -12.26
C LEU A 37 3.06 -2.83 -10.80
N VAL A 38 2.04 -3.56 -10.31
CA VAL A 38 2.09 -4.09 -8.92
C VAL A 38 2.29 -5.61 -8.92
N PRO A 39 3.35 -6.14 -8.26
CA PRO A 39 3.57 -7.59 -8.13
C PRO A 39 2.42 -8.31 -7.42
N ILE A 40 2.04 -9.50 -7.90
CA ILE A 40 0.97 -10.32 -7.33
C ILE A 40 1.45 -11.00 -6.03
N LYS A 41 0.67 -10.94 -4.94
CA LYS A 41 0.91 -11.75 -3.74
C LYS A 41 0.39 -13.18 -3.97
N TYR A 42 1.28 -14.17 -3.90
CA TYR A 42 0.96 -15.60 -4.01
C TYR A 42 0.92 -16.26 -2.63
N ALA A 43 0.03 -17.25 -2.47
CA ALA A 43 0.12 -18.19 -1.36
C ALA A 43 1.26 -19.20 -1.61
N TYR A 44 1.91 -19.67 -0.54
CA TYR A 44 2.99 -20.66 -0.67
C TYR A 44 2.54 -21.93 -1.37
N LEU A 45 1.31 -22.39 -1.12
CA LEU A 45 0.72 -23.54 -1.81
C LEU A 45 0.66 -23.34 -3.32
N ASP A 46 0.44 -22.11 -3.80
CA ASP A 46 0.47 -21.82 -5.23
C ASP A 46 1.90 -21.82 -5.77
N ILE A 47 2.85 -21.24 -5.03
CA ILE A 47 4.28 -21.30 -5.41
C ILE A 47 4.77 -22.74 -5.48
N LYS A 48 4.42 -23.57 -4.50
CA LYS A 48 4.76 -25.00 -4.48
C LYS A 48 4.19 -25.74 -5.70
N LYS A 49 2.97 -25.40 -6.13
CA LYS A 49 2.39 -25.94 -7.38
C LYS A 49 3.12 -25.44 -8.62
N ILE A 50 3.37 -24.14 -8.71
CA ILE A 50 4.06 -23.48 -9.84
C ILE A 50 5.46 -24.06 -10.03
N SER A 51 6.18 -24.33 -8.93
CA SER A 51 7.53 -24.91 -8.93
C SER A 51 7.56 -26.44 -9.06
N LYS A 52 6.40 -27.11 -9.09
CA LYS A 52 6.28 -28.57 -9.02
C LYS A 52 7.06 -29.14 -7.83
N GLU A 53 6.78 -28.61 -6.65
CA GLU A 53 7.49 -28.92 -5.40
C GLU A 53 8.99 -28.63 -5.46
N PHE A 54 9.35 -27.52 -6.11
CA PHE A 54 10.74 -27.03 -6.22
C PHE A 54 11.69 -28.03 -6.91
N ASN A 55 11.18 -28.78 -7.89
CA ASN A 55 11.91 -29.89 -8.50
C ASN A 55 13.10 -29.51 -9.38
N THR A 56 13.12 -28.27 -9.89
CA THR A 56 14.11 -27.82 -10.88
C THR A 56 14.85 -26.61 -10.34
N LYS A 57 16.01 -26.84 -9.74
CA LYS A 57 16.91 -25.78 -9.29
C LYS A 57 17.63 -25.16 -10.49
N LEU A 58 17.61 -23.83 -10.56
CA LEU A 58 18.29 -23.03 -11.58
C LEU A 58 19.63 -22.48 -11.09
N GLY A 59 19.77 -22.25 -9.78
CA GLY A 59 21.00 -21.72 -9.19
C GLY A 59 20.90 -21.59 -7.67
N ASP A 60 22.04 -21.30 -7.06
CA ASP A 60 22.18 -21.06 -5.61
C ASP A 60 23.25 -20.01 -5.36
N GLY A 61 23.10 -19.22 -4.30
CA GLY A 61 24.08 -18.22 -3.91
C GLY A 61 23.79 -17.59 -2.55
N GLY A 62 24.55 -16.55 -2.19
CA GLY A 62 24.42 -15.90 -0.88
C GLY A 62 23.05 -15.27 -0.59
N PHE A 63 22.24 -15.03 -1.63
CA PHE A 63 20.89 -14.48 -1.50
C PHE A 63 19.79 -15.56 -1.59
N GLY A 64 20.18 -16.83 -1.53
CA GLY A 64 19.28 -17.99 -1.55
C GLY A 64 19.25 -18.74 -2.88
N THR A 65 18.24 -19.60 -3.00
CA THR A 65 18.14 -20.61 -4.07
C THR A 65 17.07 -20.22 -5.09
N VAL A 66 17.37 -20.42 -6.37
CA VAL A 66 16.44 -20.11 -7.47
C VAL A 66 15.92 -21.39 -8.12
N TYR A 67 14.61 -21.46 -8.34
CA TYR A 67 13.92 -22.58 -8.96
C TYR A 67 13.16 -22.16 -10.22
N LYS A 68 12.96 -23.10 -11.14
CA LYS A 68 12.10 -22.92 -12.30
C LYS A 68 10.64 -23.14 -11.92
N GLY A 69 9.76 -22.26 -12.36
CA GLY A 69 8.32 -22.41 -12.22
C GLY A 69 7.58 -22.21 -13.55
N LYS A 70 6.34 -22.69 -13.63
CA LYS A 70 5.45 -22.44 -14.77
C LYS A 70 4.11 -21.91 -14.26
N LEU A 71 3.77 -20.67 -14.65
CA LEU A 71 2.49 -20.05 -14.32
C LEU A 71 1.34 -20.74 -15.05
N ARG A 72 0.11 -20.55 -14.55
CA ARG A 72 -1.11 -21.04 -15.22
C ARG A 72 -1.28 -20.48 -16.63
N SER A 73 -0.76 -19.27 -16.88
CA SER A 73 -0.73 -18.67 -18.22
C SER A 73 0.19 -19.39 -19.22
N GLY A 74 1.02 -20.33 -18.76
CA GLY A 74 2.01 -21.02 -19.57
C GLY A 74 3.41 -20.39 -19.52
N ASN A 75 3.52 -19.15 -19.03
CA ASN A 75 4.79 -18.44 -18.90
C ASN A 75 5.70 -19.10 -17.86
N PHE A 76 6.99 -19.22 -18.18
CA PHE A 76 7.99 -19.66 -17.22
C PHE A 76 8.42 -18.50 -16.31
N VAL A 77 8.74 -18.83 -15.07
CA VAL A 77 9.22 -17.89 -14.06
C VAL A 77 10.41 -18.46 -13.30
N ALA A 78 11.23 -17.58 -12.74
CA ALA A 78 12.23 -17.92 -11.75
C ALA A 78 11.67 -17.61 -10.36
N ILE A 79 11.73 -18.58 -9.44
CA ILE A 79 11.28 -18.47 -8.06
C ILE A 79 12.52 -18.43 -7.18
N LYS A 80 12.86 -17.26 -6.67
CA LYS A 80 13.97 -17.06 -5.73
C LYS A 80 13.45 -17.26 -4.31
N MET A 81 13.93 -18.31 -3.65
CA MET A 81 13.73 -18.55 -2.22
C MET A 81 14.89 -17.92 -1.45
N LEU A 82 14.60 -16.93 -0.61
CA LEU A 82 15.60 -16.31 0.24
C LEU A 82 15.94 -17.21 1.43
N ASP A 83 17.22 -17.27 1.80
CA ASP A 83 17.69 -18.12 2.89
C ASP A 83 17.45 -17.43 4.25
N LYS A 84 16.85 -18.15 5.21
CA LYS A 84 16.39 -17.60 6.50
C LYS A 84 17.52 -17.16 7.42
N SER A 85 18.73 -17.66 7.20
CA SER A 85 19.88 -17.46 8.09
C SER A 85 20.62 -16.13 7.89
N ASN A 86 20.45 -15.48 6.72
CA ASN A 86 21.31 -14.37 6.30
C ASN A 86 20.57 -13.19 5.65
N THR A 87 19.24 -13.24 5.49
CA THR A 87 18.50 -12.17 4.80
C THR A 87 17.68 -11.34 5.77
N ASN A 88 17.98 -10.04 5.82
CA ASN A 88 17.18 -9.06 6.53
C ASN A 88 15.84 -8.90 5.78
N TRP A 89 14.71 -8.96 6.47
CA TRP A 89 13.38 -8.72 5.87
C TRP A 89 13.30 -7.38 5.12
N GLN A 90 14.11 -6.41 5.53
CA GLN A 90 14.26 -5.14 4.82
C GLN A 90 14.78 -5.33 3.38
N ASP A 91 15.70 -6.26 3.13
CA ASP A 91 16.21 -6.53 1.78
C ASP A 91 15.12 -7.13 0.88
N PHE A 92 14.30 -8.02 1.44
CA PHE A 92 13.12 -8.55 0.76
C PHE A 92 12.14 -7.41 0.40
N ILE A 93 11.81 -6.55 1.36
CA ILE A 93 10.89 -5.42 1.14
C ILE A 93 11.48 -4.44 0.13
N ASN A 94 12.77 -4.13 0.22
CA ASN A 94 13.47 -3.26 -0.73
C ASN A 94 13.43 -3.85 -2.15
N GLU A 95 13.67 -5.16 -2.30
CA GLU A 95 13.59 -5.83 -3.60
C GLU A 95 12.17 -5.73 -4.16
N VAL A 96 11.14 -6.07 -3.37
CA VAL A 96 9.73 -6.02 -3.81
C VAL A 96 9.27 -4.60 -4.16
N ILE A 97 9.60 -3.59 -3.34
CA ILE A 97 9.19 -2.20 -3.58
C ILE A 97 9.93 -1.60 -4.76
N THR A 98 11.22 -1.90 -4.91
CA THR A 98 12.05 -1.31 -5.96
C THR A 98 11.77 -1.97 -7.31
N ILE A 99 11.99 -3.28 -7.43
CA ILE A 99 11.83 -3.97 -8.72
C ILE A 99 10.35 -4.18 -9.08
N GLY A 100 9.44 -4.13 -8.10
CA GLY A 100 8.01 -4.14 -8.34
C GLY A 100 7.56 -2.97 -9.21
N ARG A 101 8.21 -1.80 -9.08
CA ARG A 101 7.85 -0.58 -9.83
C ARG A 101 8.58 -0.44 -11.16
N ILE A 102 9.54 -1.32 -11.46
CA ILE A 102 10.37 -1.23 -12.67
C ILE A 102 9.81 -2.14 -13.75
N HIS A 103 9.52 -1.55 -14.92
CA HIS A 103 9.09 -2.29 -16.10
C HIS A 103 9.86 -1.81 -17.32
N HIS A 104 10.83 -2.61 -17.77
CA HIS A 104 11.67 -2.29 -18.91
C HIS A 104 12.09 -3.57 -19.63
N VAL A 105 12.19 -3.54 -20.97
CA VAL A 105 12.47 -4.73 -21.80
C VAL A 105 13.82 -5.40 -21.48
N HIS A 106 14.77 -4.66 -20.95
CA HIS A 106 16.11 -5.14 -20.58
C HIS A 106 16.31 -5.30 -19.06
N VAL A 107 15.24 -5.24 -18.27
CA VAL A 107 15.30 -5.43 -16.80
C VAL A 107 14.31 -6.52 -16.40
N VAL A 108 14.69 -7.34 -15.42
CA VAL A 108 13.81 -8.40 -14.91
C VAL A 108 12.55 -7.79 -14.31
N ARG A 109 11.39 -8.29 -14.73
CA ARG A 109 10.10 -7.90 -14.15
C ARG A 109 9.79 -8.79 -12.95
N LEU A 110 9.49 -8.19 -11.81
CA LEU A 110 8.90 -8.90 -10.69
C LEU A 110 7.43 -9.20 -10.98
N VAL A 111 7.09 -10.47 -11.13
CA VAL A 111 5.71 -10.92 -11.39
C VAL A 111 4.89 -11.00 -10.10
N GLY A 112 5.54 -11.38 -9.01
CA GLY A 112 4.89 -11.53 -7.73
C GLY A 112 5.85 -11.97 -6.65
N PHE A 113 5.32 -12.03 -5.43
CA PHE A 113 6.04 -12.41 -4.23
C PHE A 113 5.20 -13.39 -3.40
N CYS A 114 5.87 -14.15 -2.55
CA CYS A 114 5.25 -15.06 -1.61
C CYS A 114 5.91 -14.88 -0.26
N LEU A 115 5.07 -14.77 0.77
CA LEU A 115 5.46 -14.72 2.16
C LEU A 115 4.73 -15.88 2.83
N GLU A 116 5.49 -16.85 3.37
CA GLU A 116 4.92 -17.97 4.11
C GLU A 116 5.08 -17.76 5.61
N ASP A 117 3.95 -17.73 6.32
CA ASP A 117 3.85 -17.50 7.76
C ASP A 117 4.17 -18.79 8.53
N GLN A 118 5.42 -19.24 8.50
CA GLN A 118 5.81 -20.35 9.37
C GLN A 118 6.17 -19.82 10.77
N LYS A 119 5.14 -19.77 11.62
CA LYS A 119 5.11 -19.56 13.08
C LYS A 119 5.54 -18.16 13.58
N ILE A 120 4.51 -17.38 13.93
CA ILE A 120 4.35 -16.52 15.13
C ILE A 120 5.46 -15.49 15.43
N ASN A 121 5.05 -14.20 15.34
CA ASN A 121 5.58 -12.98 15.97
C ASN A 121 6.93 -12.42 15.48
N ASP A 122 6.89 -11.50 14.50
CA ASP A 122 7.57 -10.18 14.53
C ASP A 122 7.77 -9.53 13.15
N SER A 123 7.60 -10.26 12.04
CA SER A 123 7.95 -9.73 10.71
C SER A 123 6.78 -9.63 9.73
N LEU A 124 5.71 -10.43 9.92
CA LEU A 124 4.45 -10.19 9.23
C LEU A 124 3.72 -8.95 9.70
N SER A 125 3.95 -8.60 10.97
CA SER A 125 3.52 -7.34 11.54
C SER A 125 4.01 -6.20 10.67
N ASP A 126 5.26 -6.15 10.22
CA ASP A 126 5.80 -4.91 9.65
C ASP A 126 5.19 -4.52 8.30
N LEU A 127 5.00 -5.47 7.38
CA LEU A 127 4.35 -5.17 6.09
C LEU A 127 2.84 -4.93 6.27
N GLU A 128 2.19 -5.68 7.15
CA GLU A 128 0.78 -5.48 7.45
C GLU A 128 0.54 -4.15 8.19
N ILE A 129 1.42 -3.80 9.12
CA ILE A 129 1.52 -2.50 9.79
C ILE A 129 1.76 -1.42 8.74
N PHE A 130 2.70 -1.61 7.81
CA PHE A 130 2.96 -0.63 6.75
C PHE A 130 1.73 -0.40 5.86
N ILE A 131 1.03 -1.47 5.48
CA ILE A 131 -0.21 -1.38 4.69
C ILE A 131 -1.30 -0.69 5.52
N ASN A 132 -1.46 -1.05 6.79
CA ASN A 132 -2.46 -0.47 7.70
C ASN A 132 -2.20 1.02 7.97
N ILE A 133 -0.92 1.40 8.17
CA ILE A 133 -0.48 2.79 8.32
C ILE A 133 -0.76 3.55 7.02
N SER A 134 -0.32 3.02 5.87
CA SER A 134 -0.55 3.67 4.57
C SER A 134 -2.04 3.88 4.28
N LEU A 135 -2.87 2.87 4.57
CA LEU A 135 -4.32 2.92 4.41
C LEU A 135 -4.96 3.91 5.38
N GLY A 136 -4.53 3.94 6.64
CA GLY A 136 -5.04 4.89 7.63
C GLY A 136 -4.69 6.34 7.27
N ILE A 137 -3.47 6.60 6.79
CA ILE A 137 -3.07 7.93 6.28
C ILE A 137 -3.95 8.32 5.10
N ALA A 138 -4.14 7.44 4.11
CA ALA A 138 -4.99 7.71 2.94
C ALA A 138 -6.44 8.02 3.33
N ARG A 139 -7.01 7.28 4.30
CA ARG A 139 -8.34 7.55 4.86
C ARG A 139 -8.40 8.91 5.56
N GLY A 140 -7.37 9.26 6.32
CA GLY A 140 -7.26 10.58 6.96
C GLY A 140 -7.27 11.71 5.93
N ILE A 141 -6.46 11.58 4.87
CA ILE A 141 -6.40 12.58 3.79
C ILE A 141 -7.73 12.65 3.03
N ALA A 142 -8.36 11.52 2.69
CA ALA A 142 -9.66 11.49 2.04
C ALA A 142 -10.74 12.18 2.88
N TYR A 143 -10.74 11.96 4.20
CA TYR A 143 -11.63 12.66 5.11
C TYR A 143 -11.40 14.18 5.11
N LEU A 144 -10.14 14.63 5.11
CA LEU A 144 -9.84 16.07 5.00
C LEU A 144 -10.33 16.67 3.68
N HIS A 145 -10.24 15.92 2.58
CA HIS A 145 -10.56 16.43 1.25
C HIS A 145 -12.06 16.44 0.94
N GLU A 146 -12.79 15.43 1.41
CA GLU A 146 -14.17 15.15 0.98
C GLU A 146 -15.13 14.89 2.15
N GLY A 147 -14.60 14.59 3.34
CA GLY A 147 -15.39 14.26 4.54
C GLY A 147 -15.72 15.47 5.42
N CYS A 148 -15.15 16.64 5.13
CA CYS A 148 -15.40 17.89 5.83
C CYS A 148 -16.30 18.83 5.01
N ASP A 149 -17.06 19.70 5.68
CA ASP A 149 -17.93 20.70 5.04
C ASP A 149 -17.16 21.64 4.10
N MET A 150 -15.87 21.85 4.39
CA MET A 150 -14.90 22.49 3.52
C MET A 150 -13.74 21.54 3.27
N GLN A 151 -13.23 21.51 2.04
CA GLN A 151 -12.02 20.76 1.72
C GLN A 151 -10.83 21.34 2.48
N ILE A 152 -10.11 20.50 3.21
CA ILE A 152 -8.92 20.87 3.98
C ILE A 152 -7.69 20.35 3.24
N LEU A 153 -6.92 21.25 2.63
CA LEU A 153 -5.64 20.89 2.02
C LEU A 153 -4.53 21.01 3.06
N HIS A 154 -3.83 19.92 3.37
CA HIS A 154 -2.82 19.88 4.44
C HIS A 154 -1.50 20.57 4.08
N PHE A 155 -1.04 20.42 2.83
CA PHE A 155 0.24 20.91 2.28
C PHE A 155 1.55 20.36 2.88
N ASP A 156 1.51 19.66 4.02
CA ASP A 156 2.73 19.10 4.64
C ASP A 156 2.61 17.63 5.05
N ILE A 157 2.10 16.77 4.15
CA ILE A 157 2.05 15.33 4.38
C ILE A 157 3.46 14.73 4.20
N LYS A 158 4.05 14.27 5.29
CA LYS A 158 5.38 13.63 5.35
C LYS A 158 5.46 12.71 6.58
N PRO A 159 6.39 11.73 6.63
CA PRO A 159 6.50 10.81 7.77
C PRO A 159 6.59 11.49 9.14
N HIS A 160 7.28 12.63 9.24
CA HIS A 160 7.42 13.41 10.47
C HIS A 160 6.09 13.96 11.02
N ASN A 161 5.07 14.10 10.17
CA ASN A 161 3.76 14.62 10.51
C ASN A 161 2.70 13.50 10.59
N ILE A 162 3.13 12.24 10.70
CA ILE A 162 2.26 11.10 10.95
C ILE A 162 2.60 10.53 12.32
N PHE A 163 1.71 10.72 13.29
CA PHE A 163 1.84 10.07 14.59
C PHE A 163 1.17 8.69 14.56
N LEU A 164 1.75 7.75 15.29
CA LEU A 164 1.16 6.45 15.56
C LEU A 164 0.73 6.41 17.02
N ASP A 165 -0.49 5.96 17.30
CA ASP A 165 -0.90 5.69 18.68
C ASP A 165 -0.48 4.29 19.16
N GLU A 166 -0.86 3.94 20.38
CA GLU A 166 -0.54 2.65 21.03
C GLU A 166 -1.02 1.42 20.25
N ASN A 167 -1.99 1.58 19.34
CA ASN A 167 -2.51 0.53 18.47
C ASN A 167 -1.96 0.61 17.04
N LEU A 168 -0.90 1.40 16.81
CA LEU A 168 -0.31 1.68 15.51
C LEU A 168 -1.28 2.31 14.50
N ILE A 169 -2.31 3.00 14.99
CA ILE A 169 -3.25 3.74 14.12
C ILE A 169 -2.60 5.08 13.74
N PRO A 170 -2.45 5.39 12.44
CA PRO A 170 -1.85 6.64 12.01
C PRO A 170 -2.78 7.83 12.18
N LYS A 171 -2.21 8.96 12.59
CA LYS A 171 -2.87 10.25 12.76
C LYS A 171 -2.08 11.32 12.03
N VAL A 172 -2.71 11.95 11.05
CA VAL A 172 -2.14 13.11 10.36
C VAL A 172 -2.11 14.28 11.35
N SER A 173 -0.94 14.91 11.50
CA SER A 173 -0.70 16.02 12.41
C SER A 173 -0.07 17.21 11.70
N ASP A 174 0.07 18.33 12.43
CA ASP A 174 0.68 19.57 11.96
C ASP A 174 -0.05 20.26 10.79
N PHE A 175 -1.21 20.82 11.12
CA PHE A 175 -2.04 21.60 10.21
C PHE A 175 -1.59 23.06 10.06
N GLY A 176 -0.37 23.43 10.48
CA GLY A 176 0.11 24.82 10.44
C GLY A 176 0.12 25.43 9.03
N LEU A 177 0.28 24.58 8.00
CA LEU A 177 0.22 24.98 6.59
C LEU A 177 -1.14 24.74 5.94
N ALA A 178 -2.10 24.15 6.65
CA ALA A 178 -3.36 23.70 6.08
C ALA A 178 -4.27 24.87 5.65
N ARG A 179 -5.10 24.66 4.63
CA ARG A 179 -6.06 25.68 4.14
C ARG A 179 -7.43 25.09 3.90
N LEU A 180 -8.44 25.90 4.18
CA LEU A 180 -9.84 25.61 3.87
C LEU A 180 -10.15 26.06 2.45
N CYS A 181 -10.82 25.18 1.71
CA CYS A 181 -11.15 25.36 0.31
C CYS A 181 -12.63 25.03 0.12
N PRO A 182 -13.42 25.91 -0.51
CA PRO A 182 -14.79 25.56 -0.89
C PRO A 182 -14.77 24.37 -1.85
N LEU A 183 -15.63 23.37 -1.62
CA LEU A 183 -15.70 22.12 -2.40
C LEU A 183 -15.92 22.36 -3.91
N GLU A 184 -16.47 23.53 -4.27
CA GLU A 184 -16.83 23.93 -5.63
C GLU A 184 -15.69 24.59 -6.43
N ARG A 185 -14.55 24.92 -5.81
CA ARG A 185 -13.41 25.54 -6.48
C ARG A 185 -12.26 24.55 -6.63
N ASN A 186 -12.02 24.09 -7.86
CA ASN A 186 -10.88 23.23 -8.23
C ASN A 186 -9.50 23.92 -8.14
N THR A 187 -9.43 25.19 -7.74
CA THR A 187 -8.18 25.95 -7.71
C THR A 187 -8.07 26.80 -6.46
N VAL A 188 -6.98 26.58 -5.74
CA VAL A 188 -6.58 27.39 -4.59
C VAL A 188 -5.45 28.31 -5.04
N SER A 189 -5.64 29.62 -4.88
CA SER A 189 -4.57 30.60 -5.08
C SER A 189 -3.69 30.61 -3.83
N LEU A 190 -2.46 30.13 -3.97
CA LEU A 190 -1.49 30.12 -2.88
C LEU A 190 -0.62 31.38 -2.99
N THR A 191 -0.55 32.15 -1.91
CA THR A 191 0.22 33.39 -1.85
C THR A 191 1.72 33.19 -1.61
N ALA A 192 2.14 31.96 -1.30
CA ALA A 192 3.52 31.58 -1.10
C ALA A 192 3.67 30.06 -1.30
N MET A 193 4.86 29.61 -1.68
CA MET A 193 5.21 28.19 -1.69
C MET A 193 5.09 27.62 -0.27
N ARG A 194 4.46 26.45 -0.13
CA ARG A 194 4.25 25.78 1.16
C ARG A 194 4.51 24.28 1.02
N GLY A 195 5.00 23.70 2.11
CA GLY A 195 5.32 22.29 2.24
C GLY A 195 6.81 22.06 2.45
N THR A 196 7.19 20.80 2.63
CA THR A 196 8.57 20.39 2.85
C THR A 196 9.24 19.96 1.54
N THR A 197 10.44 20.47 1.27
CA THR A 197 11.25 20.09 0.10
C THR A 197 11.35 18.56 -0.04
N GLY A 198 11.10 18.04 -1.25
CA GLY A 198 11.04 16.60 -1.53
C GLY A 198 9.64 15.98 -1.39
N TYR A 199 8.69 16.67 -0.76
CA TYR A 199 7.28 16.25 -0.61
C TYR A 199 6.29 17.22 -1.29
N ILE A 200 6.76 18.42 -1.67
CA ILE A 200 5.97 19.42 -2.40
C ILE A 200 5.65 18.89 -3.81
N ALA A 201 4.38 19.00 -4.21
CA ALA A 201 3.92 18.63 -5.55
C ALA A 201 4.52 19.57 -6.62
N PRO A 202 4.93 19.06 -7.80
CA PRO A 202 5.65 19.83 -8.81
C PRO A 202 4.89 21.09 -9.26
N GLU A 203 3.57 21.01 -9.42
CA GLU A 203 2.71 22.14 -9.82
C GLU A 203 2.71 23.32 -8.84
N LEU A 204 3.13 23.10 -7.59
CA LEU A 204 3.30 24.17 -6.59
C LEU A 204 4.61 24.94 -6.77
N PHE A 205 5.58 24.40 -7.53
CA PHE A 205 6.78 25.12 -7.95
C PHE A 205 6.51 25.97 -9.19
N TYR A 206 5.77 25.42 -10.17
CA TYR A 206 5.60 26.04 -11.49
C TYR A 206 4.52 27.13 -11.56
N LYS A 207 3.71 27.35 -10.51
CA LYS A 207 2.71 28.44 -10.46
C LYS A 207 3.28 29.83 -10.14
N ASN A 208 4.59 29.95 -9.87
CA ASN A 208 5.26 31.21 -9.53
C ASN A 208 6.29 31.67 -10.58
N ILE A 209 6.17 31.23 -11.83
CA ILE A 209 6.91 31.77 -12.99
C ILE A 209 5.90 32.36 -13.97
#